data_AF-A0A1G0Z6P0-F1
#
_entry.id   AF-A0A1G0Z6P0-F1
#
_cell.length_a   1.000
_cell.length_b   1.000
_cell.length_c   1.000
_cell.angle_alpha   90.00
_cell.angle_beta   90.00
_cell.angle_gamma   90.00
#
_symmetry.space_group_name_H-M   'P 1'
#
loop_
_entity.id
_entity.type
_entity.pdbx_description
1 polymer ?
#
loop_
_entity_poly.entity_id
_entity_poly.type
_entity_poly.pdbx_seq_one_letter_code
_entity_poly.pdbx_strand_id
1 'polypeptide(L)'
;MTDQEETLVVIGTLVIVTQSIEHTLNTLLKLVIQDGTPLTYERLMQLDVLHRKKTLGFFVKEMKKRAAFEASLDATLERFLENRNKLIHHFYEIPGNDLSTASDIALMNTFLVQLLKDLEIVSVFCSSLLYAWSEQTGIAKDIWEQHSTSESQLFTERVKAMSTIIDDLIFKKNECKK
;
A
#
# COMPACT_ATOMS: atom_id res chain seq x y z
N MET A 1 -29.30 -8.51 9.05
CA MET A 1 -28.27 -7.48 9.28
C MET A 1 -28.89 -6.16 8.89
N THR A 2 -28.79 -5.14 9.73
CA THR A 2 -29.24 -3.78 9.42
C THR A 2 -28.17 -3.05 8.58
N ASP A 3 -28.55 -2.00 7.85
CA ASP A 3 -27.60 -1.19 7.08
C ASP A 3 -26.47 -0.60 7.95
N GLN A 4 -26.77 -0.32 9.22
CA GLN A 4 -25.80 0.11 10.21
C GLN A 4 -24.79 -1.00 10.55
N GLU A 5 -25.28 -2.22 10.79
CA GLU A 5 -24.42 -3.39 11.05
C GLU A 5 -23.52 -3.70 9.85
N GLU A 6 -24.06 -3.62 8.63
CA GLU A 6 -23.29 -3.77 7.39
C GLU A 6 -22.18 -2.74 7.29
N THR A 7 -22.50 -1.47 7.55
CA THR A 7 -21.52 -0.37 7.53
C THR A 7 -20.41 -0.57 8.56
N LEU A 8 -20.75 -1.04 9.77
CA LEU A 8 -19.78 -1.35 10.82
C LEU A 8 -18.86 -2.52 10.44
N VAL A 9 -19.38 -3.55 9.76
CA VAL A 9 -18.57 -4.66 9.23
C VAL A 9 -17.57 -4.14 8.20
N VAL A 10 -17.98 -3.24 7.31
CA VAL A 10 -17.08 -2.63 6.31
C VAL A 10 -16.00 -1.78 7.00
N ILE A 11 -16.37 -0.99 8.01
CA ILE A 11 -15.40 -0.22 8.82
C ILE A 11 -14.36 -1.15 9.43
N GLY A 12 -14.79 -2.20 10.14
CA GLY A 12 -13.89 -3.17 10.76
C GLY A 12 -12.97 -3.86 9.75
N THR A 13 -13.51 -4.22 8.59
CA THR A 13 -12.74 -4.81 7.48
C THR A 13 -11.66 -3.84 6.98
N LEU A 14 -12.01 -2.58 6.71
CA LEU A 14 -11.07 -1.58 6.23
C LEU A 14 -9.99 -1.24 7.27
N VAL A 15 -10.30 -1.24 8.56
CA VAL A 15 -9.29 -1.09 9.62
C VAL A 15 -8.25 -2.21 9.55
N ILE A 16 -8.66 -3.46 9.36
CA ILE A 16 -7.72 -4.60 9.26
C ILE A 16 -6.89 -4.49 7.98
N VAL A 17 -7.52 -4.27 6.82
CA VAL A 17 -6.81 -4.29 5.53
C VAL A 17 -5.86 -3.09 5.40
N THR A 18 -6.20 -1.92 5.94
CA THR A 18 -5.28 -0.76 5.98
C THR A 18 -4.02 -1.05 6.80
N GLN A 19 -4.14 -1.78 7.92
CA GLN A 19 -2.97 -2.23 8.70
C GLN A 19 -2.09 -3.21 7.91
N SER A 20 -2.68 -4.10 7.11
CA SER A 20 -1.91 -4.99 6.22
C SER A 20 -1.08 -4.20 5.21
N ILE A 21 -1.63 -3.11 4.66
CA ILE A 21 -0.87 -2.24 3.75
C ILE A 21 0.29 -1.54 4.45
N GLU A 22 0.13 -1.09 5.70
CA GLU A 22 1.25 -0.54 6.47
C GLU A 22 2.35 -1.55 6.73
N HIS A 23 1.97 -2.80 6.97
CA HIS A 23 2.95 -3.87 7.10
C HIS A 23 3.73 -4.05 5.79
N THR A 24 3.03 -4.10 4.64
CA THR A 24 3.67 -4.18 3.32
C THR A 24 4.58 -2.98 3.05
N LEU A 25 4.17 -1.76 3.41
CA LEU A 25 4.98 -0.55 3.24
C LEU A 25 6.24 -0.58 4.10
N ASN A 26 6.14 -1.06 5.34
CA ASN A 26 7.30 -1.26 6.20
C ASN A 26 8.27 -2.28 5.61
N THR A 27 7.76 -3.35 4.99
CA THR A 27 8.56 -4.33 4.26
C THR A 27 9.25 -3.68 3.05
N LEU A 28 8.54 -2.90 2.25
CA LEU A 28 9.12 -2.17 1.12
C LEU A 28 10.20 -1.19 1.57
N LEU A 29 10.03 -0.50 2.70
CA LEU A 29 11.05 0.37 3.27
C LEU A 29 12.33 -0.35 3.65
N LYS A 30 12.25 -1.62 4.07
CA LYS A 30 13.41 -2.43 4.48
C LYS A 30 14.10 -3.08 3.29
N LEU A 31 13.33 -3.60 2.35
CA LEU A 31 13.82 -4.45 1.28
C LEU A 31 14.08 -3.68 -0.01
N VAL A 32 13.16 -2.81 -0.40
CA VAL A 32 13.19 -2.10 -1.69
C VAL A 32 13.86 -0.73 -1.55
N ILE A 33 13.54 0.01 -0.49
CA ILE A 33 14.07 1.35 -0.25
C ILE A 33 15.39 1.30 0.55
N GLN A 34 16.42 0.71 -0.05
CA GLN A 34 17.77 0.65 0.54
C GLN A 34 18.68 1.75 0.02
N ASP A 35 19.65 2.18 0.82
CA ASP A 35 20.65 3.20 0.50
C ASP A 35 21.88 2.63 -0.27
N GLY A 36 21.72 1.46 -0.89
CA GLY A 36 22.80 0.73 -1.57
C GLY A 36 23.70 -0.07 -0.64
N THR A 37 23.50 0.02 0.68
CA THR A 37 24.19 -0.84 1.66
C THR A 37 23.67 -2.28 1.55
N PRO A 38 24.53 -3.30 1.52
CA PRO A 38 24.11 -4.70 1.52
C PRO A 38 23.18 -5.00 2.71
N LEU A 39 22.06 -5.68 2.44
CA LEU A 39 21.12 -6.11 3.47
C LEU A 39 21.66 -7.34 4.20
N THR A 40 22.33 -7.12 5.34
CA THR A 40 22.68 -8.20 6.28
C THR A 40 21.58 -8.39 7.33
N TYR A 41 21.64 -9.49 8.09
CA TYR A 41 20.71 -9.74 9.19
C TYR A 41 20.76 -8.63 10.25
N GLU A 42 21.96 -8.21 10.65
CA GLU A 42 22.16 -7.12 11.62
C GLU A 42 21.59 -5.81 11.11
N ARG A 43 21.77 -5.53 9.81
CA ARG A 43 21.20 -4.34 9.18
C ARG A 43 19.68 -4.41 9.13
N LEU A 44 19.11 -5.57 8.82
CA LEU A 44 17.65 -5.77 8.84
C LEU A 44 17.07 -5.50 10.23
N MET A 45 17.73 -5.98 11.29
CA MET A 45 17.33 -5.72 12.68
C MET A 45 17.43 -4.23 13.04
N GLN A 46 18.48 -3.52 12.58
CA GLN A 46 18.59 -2.08 12.78
C GLN A 46 17.52 -1.29 12.02
N LEU A 47 17.23 -1.70 10.77
CA LEU A 47 16.16 -1.10 9.96
C LEU A 47 14.80 -1.30 10.61
N ASP A 48 14.56 -2.44 11.27
CA ASP A 48 13.33 -2.68 12.01
C ASP A 48 13.12 -1.63 13.12
N VAL A 49 14.17 -1.33 13.89
CA VAL A 49 14.13 -0.28 14.91
C VAL A 49 13.97 1.12 14.29
N LEU A 50 14.72 1.42 13.24
CA LEU A 50 14.70 2.72 12.55
C LEU A 50 13.37 3.00 11.86
N HIS A 51 12.72 1.96 11.32
CA HIS A 51 11.53 2.10 10.48
C HIS A 51 10.23 1.89 11.26
N ARG A 52 10.29 1.41 12.51
CA ARG A 52 9.11 1.21 13.38
C ARG A 52 8.19 2.43 13.51
N LYS A 53 8.73 3.65 13.39
CA LYS A 53 7.98 4.91 13.47
C LYS A 53 7.74 5.58 12.12
N LYS A 54 8.22 4.99 11.03
CA LYS A 54 8.09 5.57 9.70
C LYS A 54 6.70 5.26 9.17
N THR A 55 6.00 6.30 8.73
CA THR A 55 4.62 6.22 8.26
C THR A 55 4.58 6.02 6.75
N LEU A 56 3.40 5.71 6.23
CA LEU A 56 3.14 5.74 4.78
C LEU A 56 3.58 7.09 4.16
N GLY A 57 3.43 8.22 4.86
CA GLY A 57 3.92 9.52 4.38
C GLY A 57 5.45 9.57 4.19
N PHE A 58 6.22 8.91 5.05
CA PHE A 58 7.66 8.76 4.85
C PHE A 58 7.97 7.91 3.62
N PHE A 59 7.25 6.79 3.44
CA PHE A 59 7.41 5.93 2.26
C PHE A 59 7.15 6.69 0.95
N VAL A 60 6.03 7.40 0.86
CA VAL A 60 5.68 8.21 -0.32
C VAL A 60 6.79 9.22 -0.62
N LYS A 61 7.31 9.89 0.42
CA LYS A 61 8.43 10.84 0.27
C LYS A 61 9.71 10.17 -0.26
N GLU A 62 10.09 9.00 0.26
CA GLU A 62 11.28 8.30 -0.24
C GLU A 62 11.11 7.79 -1.66
N MET A 63 9.91 7.34 -2.03
CA MET A 63 9.64 6.90 -3.40
C MET A 63 9.67 8.06 -4.40
N LYS A 64 9.12 9.23 -4.06
CA LYS A 64 9.20 10.45 -4.88
C LYS A 64 10.65 10.88 -5.19
N LYS A 65 11.62 10.50 -4.34
CA LYS A 65 13.05 10.77 -4.62
C LYS A 65 13.62 9.85 -5.71
N ARG A 66 13.03 8.67 -5.90
CA ARG A 66 13.54 7.63 -6.80
C ARG A 66 12.87 7.66 -8.17
N ALA A 67 11.58 7.99 -8.21
CA ALA A 67 10.81 8.07 -9.44
C ALA A 67 9.83 9.25 -9.42
N ALA A 68 9.63 9.85 -10.58
CA ALA A 68 8.52 10.76 -10.81
C ALA A 68 7.24 9.93 -10.93
N PHE A 69 6.34 10.07 -9.97
CA PHE A 69 5.02 9.46 -10.06
C PHE A 69 4.13 10.23 -11.04
N GLU A 70 3.26 9.49 -11.73
CA GLU A 70 2.13 10.10 -12.41
C GLU A 70 1.28 10.86 -11.37
N ALA A 71 0.82 12.06 -11.70
CA ALA A 71 0.07 12.91 -10.77
C ALA A 71 -1.18 12.22 -10.19
N SER A 72 -1.77 11.29 -10.94
CA SER A 72 -2.93 10.48 -10.52
C SER A 72 -2.60 9.51 -9.37
N LEU A 73 -1.44 8.85 -9.42
CA LEU A 73 -0.96 7.95 -8.37
C LEU A 73 -0.59 8.72 -7.11
N ASP A 74 0.05 9.88 -7.28
CA ASP A 74 0.43 10.73 -6.16
C ASP A 74 -0.79 11.21 -5.36
N ALA A 75 -1.79 11.76 -6.06
CA ALA A 75 -3.04 12.18 -5.45
C ALA A 75 -3.78 11.01 -4.78
N THR A 76 -3.64 9.78 -5.30
CA THR A 76 -4.24 8.59 -4.70
C THR A 76 -3.52 8.15 -3.42
N LEU A 77 -2.19 8.20 -3.39
CA LEU A 77 -1.40 7.90 -2.19
C LEU A 77 -1.66 8.91 -1.08
N GLU A 78 -1.74 10.20 -1.41
CA GLU A 78 -2.03 11.27 -0.46
C GLU A 78 -3.45 11.15 0.11
N ARG A 79 -4.46 10.93 -0.75
CA ARG A 79 -5.85 10.71 -0.33
C ARG A 79 -6.02 9.44 0.50
N PHE A 80 -5.35 8.35 0.13
CA PHE A 80 -5.34 7.12 0.92
C PHE A 80 -4.80 7.36 2.33
N LEU A 81 -3.65 8.05 2.44
CA LEU A 81 -3.03 8.39 3.72
C LEU A 81 -3.97 9.24 4.59
N GLU A 82 -4.57 10.27 4.01
CA GLU A 82 -5.50 11.15 4.71
C GLU A 82 -6.74 10.39 5.21
N ASN A 83 -7.40 9.64 4.32
CA ASN A 83 -8.63 8.92 4.66
C ASN A 83 -8.38 7.77 5.66
N ARG A 84 -7.26 7.04 5.54
CA ARG A 84 -6.85 6.07 6.55
C ARG A 84 -6.63 6.76 7.90
N ASN A 85 -5.95 7.91 7.94
CA ASN A 85 -5.74 8.64 9.19
C ASN A 85 -7.06 9.12 9.79
N LYS A 86 -8.02 9.56 8.97
CA LYS A 86 -9.38 9.85 9.44
C LYS A 86 -10.03 8.62 10.04
N LEU A 87 -10.02 7.49 9.34
CA LEU A 87 -10.62 6.24 9.82
C LEU A 87 -10.04 5.78 11.18
N ILE A 88 -8.73 5.89 11.37
CA ILE A 88 -8.05 5.34 12.56
C ILE A 88 -7.94 6.35 13.71
N HIS A 89 -7.73 7.63 13.42
CA HIS A 89 -7.36 8.64 14.42
C HIS A 89 -8.36 9.78 14.54
N HIS A 90 -9.13 10.06 13.49
CA HIS A 90 -10.04 11.22 13.42
C HIS A 90 -11.44 10.81 12.94
N PHE A 91 -11.97 9.70 13.46
CA PHE A 91 -13.23 9.12 12.97
C PHE A 91 -14.42 10.11 13.07
N TYR A 92 -14.41 10.96 14.10
CA TYR A 92 -15.40 12.01 14.31
C TYR A 92 -15.42 13.10 13.22
N GLU A 93 -14.35 13.22 12.42
CA GLU A 93 -14.27 14.16 11.29
C GLU A 93 -14.91 13.60 10.02
N ILE A 94 -15.27 12.31 9.99
CA ILE A 94 -15.86 11.67 8.82
C ILE A 94 -17.36 12.03 8.75
N PRO A 95 -17.86 12.54 7.60
CA PRO A 95 -19.29 12.73 7.39
C PRO A 95 -20.08 11.43 7.57
N GLY A 96 -21.15 11.48 8.36
CA GLY A 96 -21.97 10.30 8.64
C GLY A 96 -21.45 9.38 9.76
N ASN A 97 -20.51 9.84 10.60
CA ASN A 97 -19.94 9.03 11.69
C ASN A 97 -20.95 8.54 12.74
N ASP A 98 -22.09 9.21 12.90
CA ASP A 98 -23.12 8.85 13.87
C ASP A 98 -23.87 7.56 13.46
N LEU A 99 -23.97 7.28 12.15
CA LEU A 99 -24.69 6.13 11.59
C LEU A 99 -26.15 5.99 12.06
N SER A 100 -26.70 7.05 12.66
CA SER A 100 -28.01 7.06 13.30
C SER A 100 -29.16 7.22 12.30
N THR A 101 -28.87 7.73 11.10
CA THR A 101 -29.85 7.92 10.03
C THR A 101 -29.41 7.26 8.72
N ALA A 102 -30.36 6.98 7.84
CA ALA A 102 -30.05 6.51 6.48
C ALA A 102 -29.15 7.50 5.71
N SER A 103 -29.26 8.80 5.99
CA SER A 103 -28.39 9.82 5.39
C SER A 103 -26.95 9.72 5.91
N ASP A 104 -26.77 9.48 7.21
CA ASP A 104 -25.44 9.30 7.81
C ASP A 104 -24.77 8.04 7.28
N ILE A 105 -25.53 6.95 7.17
CA ILE A 105 -25.08 5.69 6.59
C ILE A 105 -24.63 5.90 5.13
N ALA A 106 -25.38 6.63 4.32
CA ALA A 106 -25.01 6.92 2.94
C ALA A 106 -23.73 7.75 2.81
N LEU A 107 -23.54 8.75 3.70
CA LEU A 107 -22.33 9.57 3.74
C LEU A 107 -21.10 8.74 4.16
N MET A 108 -21.23 7.92 5.21
CA MET A 108 -20.17 7.01 5.62
C MET A 108 -19.82 6.03 4.51
N ASN A 109 -20.81 5.41 3.87
CA ASN A 109 -20.57 4.47 2.77
C ASN A 109 -19.86 5.11 1.58
N THR A 110 -20.16 6.38 1.27
CA THR A 110 -19.42 7.14 0.25
C THR A 110 -17.94 7.28 0.62
N PHE A 111 -17.65 7.60 1.88
CA PHE A 111 -16.27 7.65 2.38
C PHE A 111 -15.58 6.27 2.31
N LEU A 112 -16.24 5.21 2.78
CA LEU A 112 -15.67 3.85 2.81
C LEU A 112 -15.40 3.32 1.39
N VAL A 113 -16.29 3.56 0.44
CA VAL A 113 -16.11 3.20 -0.98
C VAL A 113 -14.90 3.93 -1.57
N GLN A 114 -14.72 5.21 -1.26
CA GLN A 114 -13.55 5.95 -1.73
C GLN A 114 -12.26 5.40 -1.14
N LEU A 115 -12.24 5.11 0.17
CA LEU A 115 -11.08 4.51 0.83
C LEU A 115 -10.75 3.12 0.26
N LEU A 116 -11.75 2.30 -0.03
CA LEU A 116 -11.56 0.98 -0.64
C LEU A 116 -10.93 1.07 -2.04
N LYS A 117 -11.39 2.00 -2.88
CA LYS A 117 -10.80 2.24 -4.21
C LYS A 117 -9.32 2.64 -4.11
N ASP A 118 -9.02 3.54 -3.18
CA ASP A 118 -7.65 4.00 -2.97
C ASP A 118 -6.76 2.87 -2.43
N LEU A 119 -7.28 2.08 -1.48
CA LEU A 119 -6.63 0.90 -0.92
C LEU A 119 -6.28 -0.12 -2.00
N GLU A 120 -7.18 -0.40 -2.93
CA GLU A 120 -6.96 -1.33 -4.03
C GLU A 120 -5.79 -0.89 -4.93
N ILE A 121 -5.78 0.39 -5.33
CA ILE A 121 -4.71 0.97 -6.15
C ILE A 121 -3.37 0.91 -5.40
N VAL A 122 -3.35 1.34 -4.14
CA VAL A 122 -2.14 1.33 -3.31
C VAL A 122 -1.64 -0.08 -3.07
N SER A 123 -2.54 -1.06 -2.87
CA SER A 123 -2.19 -2.47 -2.71
C SER A 123 -1.51 -3.02 -3.95
N VAL A 124 -2.10 -2.81 -5.13
CA VAL A 124 -1.51 -3.26 -6.39
C VAL A 124 -0.13 -2.62 -6.57
N PHE A 125 -0.02 -1.30 -6.37
CA PHE A 125 1.25 -0.60 -6.48
C PHE A 125 2.33 -1.17 -5.54
N CYS A 126 2.01 -1.34 -4.26
CA CYS A 126 2.95 -1.87 -3.27
C CYS A 126 3.38 -3.31 -3.59
N SER A 127 2.43 -4.16 -3.99
CA SER A 127 2.72 -5.54 -4.38
C SER A 127 3.57 -5.60 -5.65
N SER A 128 3.33 -4.72 -6.63
CA SER A 128 4.14 -4.65 -7.84
C SER A 128 5.57 -4.19 -7.58
N LEU A 129 5.79 -3.28 -6.61
CA LEU A 129 7.13 -2.91 -6.16
C LEU A 129 7.87 -4.10 -5.55
N LEU A 130 7.18 -4.83 -4.67
CA LEU A 130 7.76 -5.99 -4.01
C LEU A 130 8.07 -7.10 -5.02
N TYR A 131 7.17 -7.32 -5.98
CA TYR A 131 7.35 -8.28 -7.07
C TYR A 131 8.56 -7.94 -7.93
N ALA A 132 8.62 -6.72 -8.46
CA ALA A 132 9.75 -6.23 -9.27
C ALA A 132 11.09 -6.38 -8.55
N TRP A 133 11.15 -5.97 -7.28
CA TRP A 133 12.34 -6.18 -6.45
C TRP A 133 12.69 -7.67 -6.30
N SER A 134 11.71 -8.53 -6.03
CA SER A 134 11.95 -9.96 -5.84
C SER A 134 12.48 -10.66 -7.10
N GLU A 135 12.06 -10.20 -8.29
CA GLU A 135 12.57 -10.70 -9.59
C GLU A 135 14.05 -10.31 -9.75
N GLN A 136 14.40 -9.05 -9.46
CA GLN A 136 15.78 -8.57 -9.54
C GLN A 136 16.73 -9.30 -8.58
N THR A 137 16.24 -9.73 -7.41
CA THR A 137 17.03 -10.48 -6.43
C THR A 137 17.00 -12.00 -6.66
N GLY A 138 16.26 -12.50 -7.66
CA GLY A 138 16.14 -13.93 -7.93
C GLY A 138 15.32 -14.72 -6.91
N ILE A 139 14.51 -14.04 -6.09
CA ILE A 139 13.65 -14.64 -5.05
C ILE A 139 12.26 -15.01 -5.62
N ALA A 140 11.83 -14.31 -6.68
CA ALA A 140 10.43 -14.25 -7.08
C ALA A 140 9.80 -15.57 -7.56
N LYS A 141 10.56 -16.42 -8.26
CA LYS A 141 9.95 -17.43 -9.14
C LYS A 141 9.17 -18.49 -8.36
N ASP A 142 9.68 -18.91 -7.22
CA ASP A 142 9.08 -20.02 -6.46
C ASP A 142 7.97 -19.55 -5.51
N ILE A 143 8.01 -18.31 -5.01
CA ILE A 143 7.08 -17.82 -3.97
C ILE A 143 5.74 -17.39 -4.56
N TRP A 144 5.75 -16.66 -5.68
CA TRP A 144 4.52 -16.10 -6.23
C TRP A 144 3.69 -17.13 -7.01
N GLU A 145 4.33 -18.12 -7.64
CA GLU A 145 3.65 -19.19 -8.38
C GLU A 145 3.02 -20.25 -7.46
N GLN A 146 3.61 -20.50 -6.28
CA GLN A 146 3.12 -21.51 -5.33
C GLN A 146 1.95 -21.02 -4.45
N HIS A 147 1.81 -19.69 -4.29
CA HIS A 147 0.83 -19.10 -3.38
C HIS A 147 -0.32 -18.37 -4.08
N SER A 148 -0.36 -18.32 -5.42
CA SER A 148 -1.51 -17.77 -6.15
C SER A 148 -2.68 -18.76 -6.19
N THR A 149 -3.75 -18.46 -5.45
CA THR A 149 -5.04 -19.17 -5.56
C THR A 149 -5.82 -18.69 -6.78
N SER A 150 -6.81 -19.46 -7.24
CA SER A 150 -7.72 -19.05 -8.35
C SER A 150 -8.42 -17.72 -8.09
N GLU A 151 -8.73 -17.39 -6.83
CA GLU A 151 -9.35 -16.12 -6.43
C GLU A 151 -8.39 -14.92 -6.51
N SER A 152 -7.08 -15.15 -6.45
CA SER A 152 -6.03 -14.12 -6.49
C SER A 152 -5.45 -13.86 -7.88
N GLN A 153 -5.93 -14.57 -8.91
CA GLN A 153 -5.35 -14.50 -10.27
C GLN A 153 -5.44 -13.10 -10.88
N LEU A 154 -6.61 -12.46 -10.81
CA LEU A 154 -6.80 -11.10 -11.36
C LEU A 154 -5.90 -10.06 -10.65
N PHE A 155 -5.75 -10.19 -9.33
CA PHE A 155 -4.82 -9.34 -8.57
C PHE A 155 -3.38 -9.58 -9.01
N THR A 156 -2.99 -10.85 -9.17
CA THR A 156 -1.64 -11.25 -9.60
C THR A 156 -1.31 -10.75 -11.00
N GLU A 157 -2.25 -10.83 -11.95
CA GLU A 157 -2.11 -10.32 -13.31
C GLU A 157 -1.89 -8.80 -13.32
N ARG A 158 -2.67 -8.06 -12.53
CA ARG A 158 -2.50 -6.61 -12.36
C ARG A 158 -1.15 -6.26 -11.74
N VAL A 159 -0.73 -7.04 -10.75
CA VAL A 159 0.58 -6.87 -10.11
C VAL A 159 1.71 -7.04 -11.12
N LYS A 160 1.67 -8.09 -11.95
CA LYS A 160 2.65 -8.37 -13.02
C LYS A 160 2.64 -7.31 -14.13
N ALA A 161 1.47 -6.83 -14.52
CA ALA A 161 1.36 -5.76 -15.52
C ALA A 161 2.02 -4.46 -15.02
N MET A 162 1.71 -4.07 -13.79
CA MET A 162 2.27 -2.85 -13.17
C MET A 162 3.76 -2.99 -12.79
N SER A 163 4.25 -4.20 -12.47
CA SER A 163 5.67 -4.39 -12.16
C SER A 163 6.58 -4.08 -13.34
N THR A 164 6.15 -4.43 -14.56
CA THR A 164 6.88 -4.09 -15.80
C THR A 164 7.09 -2.58 -15.93
N ILE A 165 6.08 -1.78 -15.57
CA ILE A 165 6.14 -0.31 -15.60
C ILE A 165 7.07 0.21 -14.49
N ILE A 166 7.00 -0.40 -13.30
CA ILE A 166 7.84 -0.06 -12.15
C ILE A 166 9.32 -0.30 -12.42
N ASP A 167 9.70 -1.38 -13.11
CA ASP A 167 11.10 -1.65 -13.47
C ASP A 167 11.71 -0.51 -14.29
N ASP A 168 10.94 0.01 -15.25
CA ASP A 168 11.38 1.12 -16.09
C ASP A 168 11.41 2.48 -15.36
N LEU A 169 10.53 2.69 -14.38
CA LEU A 169 10.40 3.98 -13.67
C LEU A 169 11.28 4.10 -12.41
N ILE A 170 11.47 3.00 -11.67
CA ILE A 170 12.05 3.03 -10.32
C ILE A 170 13.42 2.36 -10.27
N PHE A 171 13.64 1.31 -11.06
CA PHE A 171 14.86 0.50 -10.96
C PHE A 171 15.85 0.76 -12.10
N LYS A 172 15.41 1.23 -13.28
CA LYS A 172 16.33 1.71 -14.34
C LYS A 172 16.83 3.14 -14.08
N LYS A 173 17.91 3.24 -13.28
CA LYS A 173 18.97 4.27 -13.45
C LYS A 173 20.29 3.91 -12.77
N ASN A 174 20.79 2.69 -12.97
CA ASN A 174 22.17 2.31 -12.61
C ASN A 174 22.99 1.84 -13.82
N GLU A 175 22.63 2.25 -15.04
CA GLU A 175 23.58 2.26 -16.16
C GLU A 175 24.13 3.67 -16.36
N CYS A 176 25.46 3.76 -16.41
CA CYS A 176 26.31 4.97 -16.44
C CYS A 176 26.56 5.69 -15.11
N LYS A 177 27.45 5.12 -14.29
CA LYS A 177 28.79 5.73 -14.13
C LYS A 177 29.86 4.64 -14.25
N LYS A 178 30.64 4.76 -15.34
CA LYS A 178 31.94 4.09 -15.50
C LYS A 178 32.94 4.69 -14.53
#